data_AF-A0A2W6B7P6-F1
#
_entry.id   AF-A0A2W6B7P6-F1
#
_cell.length_a   1.000
_cell.length_b   1.000
_cell.length_c   1.000
_cell.angle_alpha   90.00
_cell.angle_beta   90.00
_cell.angle_gamma   90.00
#
_symmetry.space_group_name_H-M   'P 1'
#
loop_
_entity.id
_entity.type
_entity.pdbx_description
1 polymer ?
#
loop_
_entity_poly.entity_id
_entity_poly.type
_entity_poly.pdbx_seq_one_letter_code
_entity_poly.pdbx_strand_id
1 'polypeptide(L)'
;CGDYQSARAHYEAALTIFRELADESSIIVLLNNLGNLAADQGDYTLAQQLLGECLGMAQELRDKQATAEALDSLGGVIYHQGDFASAYSLYCQSLMLKQELGDRRGIAYSLEGVAVVVATHQPLVAVRLLNAAQALRTAIGIPLQAAESADYDLTVTHLRDRLSAAEREAAAQAGAAMELEQAIAYALDLAP
;
A
#
# COMPACT_ATOMS: atom_id res chain seq x y z
N CYS A 1 21.42 -2.00 18.06
CA CYS A 1 20.50 -2.30 19.18
C CYS A 1 20.25 -1.12 20.13
N GLY A 2 21.16 -0.13 20.24
CA GLY A 2 20.95 1.03 21.13
C GLY A 2 20.04 2.14 20.57
N ASP A 3 19.95 2.28 19.25
CA ASP A 3 19.21 3.39 18.61
C ASP A 3 17.68 3.18 18.64
N TYR A 4 17.23 1.94 18.44
CA TYR A 4 15.80 1.60 18.34
C TYR A 4 15.02 1.82 19.64
N GLN A 5 15.61 1.49 20.79
CA GLN A 5 14.95 1.73 22.08
C GLN A 5 14.85 3.23 22.40
N SER A 6 15.85 4.03 22.00
CA SER A 6 15.79 5.48 22.18
C SER A 6 14.78 6.12 21.23
N ALA A 7 14.75 5.72 19.95
CA ALA A 7 13.78 6.17 18.97
C ALA A 7 12.34 5.87 19.44
N ARG A 8 12.09 4.64 19.91
CA ARG A 8 10.79 4.24 20.48
C ARG A 8 10.37 5.11 21.67
N ALA A 9 11.27 5.34 22.63
CA ALA A 9 10.96 6.19 23.78
C ALA A 9 10.66 7.65 23.37
N HIS A 10 11.38 8.18 22.38
CA HIS A 10 11.09 9.50 21.82
C HIS A 10 9.74 9.53 21.08
N TYR A 11 9.38 8.48 20.35
CA TYR A 11 8.08 8.37 19.70
C TYR A 11 6.93 8.30 20.71
N GLU A 12 7.04 7.46 21.74
CA GLU A 12 6.01 7.32 22.78
C GLU A 12 5.83 8.63 23.57
N ALA A 13 6.92 9.35 23.86
CA ALA A 13 6.87 10.66 24.50
C ALA A 13 6.22 11.73 23.59
N ALA A 14 6.60 11.77 22.31
CA ALA A 14 6.00 12.71 21.35
C ALA A 14 4.51 12.43 21.15
N LEU A 15 4.12 11.16 21.02
CA LEU A 15 2.72 10.74 20.86
C LEU A 15 1.88 11.11 22.08
N THR A 16 2.43 10.97 23.30
CA THR A 16 1.75 11.38 24.54
C THR A 16 1.47 12.89 24.53
N ILE A 17 2.45 13.72 24.20
CA ILE A 17 2.29 15.18 24.10
C ILE A 17 1.29 15.55 23.00
N PHE A 18 1.34 14.88 21.84
CA PHE A 18 0.42 15.13 20.75
C PHE A 18 -1.02 14.76 21.11
N ARG A 19 -1.25 13.64 21.83
CA ARG A 19 -2.58 13.27 22.33
C ARG A 19 -3.16 14.28 23.32
N GLU A 20 -2.32 15.01 24.03
CA GLU A 20 -2.76 16.06 24.96
C GLU A 20 -3.09 17.40 24.26
N LEU A 21 -2.57 17.64 23.06
CA LEU A 21 -2.57 18.96 22.43
C LEU A 21 -3.21 19.03 21.03
N ALA A 22 -3.36 17.90 20.34
CA ALA A 22 -3.82 17.84 18.96
C ALA A 22 -5.24 17.26 18.84
N ASP A 23 -5.92 17.63 17.76
CA ASP A 23 -7.18 17.00 17.39
C ASP A 23 -6.99 15.56 16.89
N GLU A 24 -8.08 14.79 16.88
CA GLU A 24 -8.04 13.36 16.54
C GLU A 24 -7.57 13.11 15.10
N SER A 25 -7.86 14.01 14.15
CA SER A 25 -7.39 13.89 12.76
C SER A 25 -5.88 14.09 12.65
N SER A 26 -5.32 15.05 13.39
CA SER A 26 -3.87 15.26 13.48
C SER A 26 -3.14 14.03 14.08
N ILE A 27 -3.75 13.36 15.06
CA ILE A 27 -3.20 12.14 15.68
C ILE A 27 -3.18 10.99 14.67
N ILE A 28 -4.25 10.81 13.89
CA ILE A 28 -4.31 9.78 12.83
C ILE A 28 -3.17 9.96 11.82
N VAL A 29 -2.97 11.17 11.31
CA VAL A 29 -1.88 11.45 10.35
C VAL A 29 -0.52 11.14 10.96
N LEU A 30 -0.31 11.52 12.23
CA LEU A 30 0.94 11.23 12.93
C LEU A 30 1.16 9.72 13.11
N LEU A 31 0.15 8.97 13.55
CA LEU A 31 0.24 7.52 13.72
C LEU A 31 0.57 6.83 12.40
N ASN A 32 -0.07 7.23 11.29
CA ASN A 32 0.22 6.68 9.97
C ASN A 32 1.68 6.90 9.57
N ASN A 33 2.17 8.14 9.74
CA ASN A 33 3.55 8.50 9.39
C ASN A 33 4.58 7.77 10.26
N LEU A 34 4.33 7.67 11.57
CA LEU A 34 5.21 6.93 12.48
C LEU A 34 5.19 5.43 12.19
N GLY A 35 4.04 4.88 11.82
CA GLY A 35 3.88 3.50 11.39
C GLY A 35 4.72 3.19 10.15
N ASN A 36 4.61 4.03 9.11
CA ASN A 36 5.42 3.89 7.89
C ASN A 36 6.91 4.03 8.19
N LEU A 37 7.31 5.01 9.02
CA LEU A 37 8.71 5.18 9.41
C LEU A 37 9.26 3.97 10.18
N ALA A 38 8.47 3.37 11.06
CA ALA A 38 8.85 2.14 11.75
C ALA A 38 9.02 0.97 10.77
N ALA A 39 8.16 0.88 9.74
CA ALA A 39 8.28 -0.12 8.67
C ALA A 39 9.57 0.07 7.85
N ASP A 40 9.90 1.30 7.47
CA ASP A 40 11.14 1.65 6.75
C ASP A 40 12.39 1.29 7.56
N GLN A 41 12.29 1.31 8.89
CA GLN A 41 13.34 0.91 9.83
C GLN A 41 13.38 -0.61 10.08
N GLY A 42 12.45 -1.37 9.51
CA GLY A 42 12.31 -2.82 9.70
C GLY A 42 11.67 -3.23 11.02
N ASP A 43 11.14 -2.29 11.82
CA ASP A 43 10.37 -2.61 13.03
C ASP A 43 8.89 -2.82 12.68
N TYR A 44 8.62 -3.93 11.99
CA TYR A 44 7.26 -4.28 11.57
C TYR A 44 6.31 -4.53 12.75
N THR A 45 6.82 -4.84 13.94
CA THR A 45 5.97 -5.01 15.13
C THR A 45 5.42 -3.66 15.58
N LEU A 46 6.29 -2.65 15.71
CA LEU A 46 5.88 -1.29 16.06
C LEU A 46 5.01 -0.68 14.96
N ALA A 47 5.39 -0.87 13.68
CA ALA A 47 4.61 -0.38 12.55
C ALA A 47 3.17 -0.90 12.58
N GLN A 48 2.99 -2.20 12.78
CA GLN A 48 1.67 -2.82 12.88
C GLN A 48 0.85 -2.28 14.07
N GLN A 49 1.48 -2.02 15.21
CA GLN A 49 0.81 -1.42 16.37
C GLN A 49 0.31 0.00 16.07
N LEU A 50 1.18 0.86 15.53
CA LEU A 50 0.86 2.26 15.22
C LEU A 50 -0.20 2.38 14.12
N LEU A 51 -0.08 1.58 13.06
CA LEU A 51 -1.04 1.56 11.95
C LEU A 51 -2.38 0.94 12.35
N GLY A 52 -2.36 -0.07 13.24
CA GLY A 52 -3.58 -0.63 13.81
C GLY A 52 -4.36 0.38 14.65
N GLU A 53 -3.65 1.19 15.45
CA GLU A 53 -4.27 2.29 16.20
C GLU A 53 -4.82 3.36 15.25
N CYS A 54 -4.03 3.77 14.25
CA CYS A 54 -4.45 4.71 13.20
C CYS A 54 -5.75 4.26 12.52
N LEU A 55 -5.81 2.99 12.12
CA LEU A 55 -6.98 2.39 11.49
C LEU A 55 -8.20 2.42 12.40
N GLY A 56 -8.04 2.05 13.67
CA GLY A 56 -9.13 2.08 14.66
C GLY A 56 -9.70 3.49 14.83
N MET A 57 -8.84 4.48 15.02
CA MET A 57 -9.26 5.88 15.17
C MET A 57 -9.96 6.40 13.89
N ALA A 58 -9.40 6.14 12.71
CA ALA A 58 -10.00 6.56 11.44
C ALA A 58 -11.41 5.97 11.25
N GLN A 59 -11.61 4.71 11.65
CA GLN A 59 -12.92 4.06 11.60
C GLN A 59 -13.91 4.67 12.61
N GLU A 60 -13.46 4.98 13.83
CA GLU A 60 -14.28 5.64 14.87
C GLU A 60 -14.78 7.02 14.40
N LEU A 61 -13.90 7.80 13.74
CA LEU A 61 -14.25 9.09 13.14
C LEU A 61 -15.03 8.97 11.83
N ARG A 62 -15.16 7.76 11.29
CA ARG A 62 -15.74 7.48 9.96
C ARG A 62 -15.01 8.23 8.84
N ASP A 63 -13.72 8.47 9.01
CA ASP A 63 -12.86 9.04 7.99
C ASP A 63 -12.44 7.92 7.02
N LYS A 64 -13.17 7.84 5.90
CA LYS A 64 -12.92 6.84 4.87
C LYS A 64 -11.56 7.01 4.19
N GLN A 65 -11.07 8.24 4.03
CA GLN A 65 -9.78 8.50 3.38
C GLN A 65 -8.66 7.98 4.27
N ALA A 66 -8.66 8.37 5.55
CA ALA A 66 -7.67 7.90 6.51
C ALA A 66 -7.76 6.37 6.74
N THR A 67 -8.97 5.80 6.71
CA THR A 67 -9.16 4.34 6.80
C THR A 67 -8.48 3.64 5.63
N ALA A 68 -8.65 4.12 4.39
CA ALA A 68 -8.03 3.52 3.21
C ALA A 68 -6.50 3.63 3.25
N GLU A 69 -5.97 4.78 3.66
CA GLU A 69 -4.52 5.00 3.79
C GLU A 69 -3.89 4.07 4.85
N ALA A 70 -4.52 3.93 6.01
CA ALA A 70 -4.05 3.03 7.06
C ALA A 70 -4.09 1.55 6.62
N LEU A 71 -5.12 1.14 5.87
CA LEU A 71 -5.23 -0.22 5.32
C LEU A 71 -4.10 -0.55 4.34
N ASP A 72 -3.75 0.38 3.45
CA ASP A 72 -2.61 0.22 2.54
C ASP A 72 -1.29 0.07 3.29
N SER A 73 -1.01 1.00 4.21
CA SER A 73 0.21 0.98 5.00
C SER A 73 0.33 -0.31 5.80
N LEU A 74 -0.78 -0.77 6.40
CA LEU A 74 -0.82 -2.04 7.11
C LEU A 74 -0.61 -3.22 6.14
N GLY A 75 -1.21 -3.18 4.95
CA GLY A 75 -1.00 -4.17 3.90
C GLY A 75 0.48 -4.34 3.54
N GLY A 76 1.22 -3.25 3.41
CA GLY A 76 2.67 -3.26 3.20
C GLY A 76 3.44 -3.91 4.35
N VAL A 77 3.12 -3.55 5.59
CA VAL A 77 3.76 -4.15 6.78
C VAL A 77 3.50 -5.65 6.86
N ILE A 78 2.25 -6.08 6.65
CA ILE A 78 1.85 -7.48 6.71
C ILE A 78 2.48 -8.29 5.55
N TYR A 79 2.64 -7.68 4.37
CA TYR A 79 3.40 -8.27 3.26
C TYR A 79 4.86 -8.56 3.66
N HIS A 80 5.55 -7.59 4.28
CA HIS A 80 6.94 -7.76 4.72
C HIS A 80 7.09 -8.78 5.87
N GLN A 81 6.01 -9.04 6.62
CA GLN A 81 5.95 -10.13 7.60
C GLN A 81 5.67 -11.52 6.97
N GLY A 82 5.35 -11.57 5.67
CA GLY A 82 5.14 -12.80 4.91
C GLY A 82 3.70 -13.33 4.87
N ASP A 83 2.73 -12.60 5.41
CA ASP A 83 1.31 -12.97 5.33
C ASP A 83 0.64 -12.33 4.11
N PHE A 84 0.89 -12.95 2.95
CA PHE A 84 0.39 -12.45 1.67
C PHE A 84 -1.14 -12.45 1.56
N ALA A 85 -1.83 -13.39 2.21
CA ALA A 85 -3.29 -13.46 2.15
C ALA A 85 -3.94 -12.29 2.91
N SER A 86 -3.43 -11.98 4.11
CA SER A 86 -3.89 -10.83 4.88
C SER A 86 -3.52 -9.51 4.19
N ALA A 87 -2.31 -9.39 3.63
CA ALA A 87 -1.90 -8.22 2.86
C ALA A 87 -2.81 -7.97 1.65
N TYR A 88 -3.13 -9.02 0.87
CA TYR A 88 -4.06 -8.93 -0.25
C TYR A 88 -5.43 -8.40 0.19
N SER A 89 -5.97 -8.95 1.28
CA SER A 89 -7.27 -8.52 1.83
C SER A 89 -7.27 -7.05 2.25
N LEU A 90 -6.20 -6.57 2.88
CA LEU A 90 -6.05 -5.18 3.31
C LEU A 90 -6.01 -4.22 2.11
N TYR A 91 -5.20 -4.52 1.09
CA TYR A 91 -5.16 -3.73 -0.13
C TYR A 91 -6.50 -3.72 -0.87
N CYS A 92 -7.22 -4.85 -0.91
CA CYS A 92 -8.55 -4.90 -1.53
C CYS A 92 -9.58 -4.05 -0.78
N GLN A 93 -9.57 -4.06 0.55
CA GLN A 93 -10.45 -3.19 1.35
C GLN A 93 -10.14 -1.70 1.11
N SER A 94 -8.85 -1.34 1.06
CA SER A 94 -8.42 0.02 0.70
C SER A 94 -8.88 0.42 -0.70
N LEU A 95 -8.69 -0.47 -1.68
CA LEU A 95 -9.09 -0.28 -3.06
C LEU A 95 -10.60 0.01 -3.19
N MET A 96 -11.43 -0.75 -2.48
CA MET A 96 -12.88 -0.53 -2.45
C MET A 96 -13.24 0.84 -1.88
N LEU A 97 -12.64 1.24 -0.75
CA LEU A 97 -12.89 2.56 -0.16
C LEU A 97 -12.47 3.70 -1.09
N LYS A 98 -11.32 3.58 -1.75
CA LYS A 98 -10.84 4.59 -2.69
C LYS A 98 -11.66 4.66 -3.96
N GLN A 99 -12.22 3.54 -4.39
CA GLN A 99 -13.23 3.52 -5.45
C GLN A 99 -14.46 4.33 -5.04
N GLU A 100 -14.98 4.12 -3.82
CA GLU A 100 -16.12 4.90 -3.30
C GLU A 100 -15.81 6.40 -3.20
N LEU A 101 -14.57 6.75 -2.88
CA LEU A 101 -14.10 8.14 -2.74
C LEU A 101 -13.74 8.81 -4.08
N GLY A 102 -13.59 8.04 -5.15
CA GLY A 102 -13.04 8.53 -6.42
C GLY A 102 -11.55 8.90 -6.35
N ASP A 103 -10.81 8.37 -5.37
CA ASP A 103 -9.38 8.62 -5.21
C ASP A 103 -8.56 7.81 -6.22
N ARG A 104 -8.42 8.37 -7.43
CA ARG A 104 -7.68 7.73 -8.54
C ARG A 104 -6.19 7.53 -8.22
N ARG A 105 -5.59 8.40 -7.40
CA ARG A 105 -4.18 8.25 -6.99
C ARG A 105 -4.05 7.09 -6.03
N GLY A 106 -4.93 7.04 -5.03
CA GLY A 106 -5.01 5.94 -4.08
C GLY A 106 -5.28 4.61 -4.76
N ILE A 107 -6.17 4.56 -5.76
CA ILE A 107 -6.46 3.33 -6.51
C ILE A 107 -5.20 2.79 -7.17
N ALA A 108 -4.40 3.64 -7.82
CA ALA A 108 -3.14 3.20 -8.43
C ALA A 108 -2.20 2.57 -7.40
N TYR A 109 -2.07 3.19 -6.23
CA TYR A 109 -1.25 2.66 -5.14
C TYR A 109 -1.73 1.29 -4.65
N SER A 110 -3.04 1.11 -4.41
CA SER A 110 -3.55 -0.18 -3.96
C SER A 110 -3.44 -1.27 -5.03
N LEU A 111 -3.59 -0.93 -6.32
CA LEU A 111 -3.34 -1.86 -7.43
C LEU A 111 -1.87 -2.31 -7.48
N GLU A 112 -0.94 -1.40 -7.23
CA GLU A 112 0.49 -1.71 -7.11
C GLU A 112 0.76 -2.64 -5.92
N GLY A 113 0.15 -2.35 -4.75
CA GLY A 113 0.22 -3.22 -3.57
C GLY A 113 -0.30 -4.64 -3.84
N VAL A 114 -1.46 -4.78 -4.47
CA VAL A 114 -1.98 -6.09 -4.90
C VAL A 114 -1.02 -6.79 -5.86
N ALA A 115 -0.47 -6.05 -6.84
CA ALA A 115 0.47 -6.62 -7.81
C ALA A 115 1.72 -7.20 -7.13
N VAL A 116 2.26 -6.49 -6.14
CA VAL A 116 3.41 -6.95 -5.33
C VAL A 116 3.06 -8.24 -4.60
N VAL A 117 1.91 -8.28 -3.92
CA VAL A 117 1.47 -9.45 -3.15
C VAL A 117 1.32 -10.69 -4.05
N VAL A 118 0.75 -10.54 -5.25
CA VAL A 118 0.50 -11.69 -6.14
C VAL A 118 1.69 -12.04 -7.04
N ALA A 119 2.74 -11.20 -7.12
CA ALA A 119 3.85 -11.37 -8.06
C ALA A 119 4.54 -12.74 -7.93
N THR A 120 4.63 -13.28 -6.73
CA THR A 120 5.27 -14.58 -6.48
C THR A 120 4.49 -15.74 -7.11
N HIS A 121 3.17 -15.73 -7.07
CA HIS A 121 2.35 -16.86 -7.54
C HIS A 121 1.69 -16.61 -8.90
N GLN A 122 1.43 -15.36 -9.25
CA GLN A 122 0.72 -14.93 -10.45
C GLN A 122 1.49 -13.81 -11.18
N PRO A 123 2.69 -14.09 -11.72
CA PRO A 123 3.57 -13.05 -12.26
C PRO A 123 2.97 -12.28 -13.45
N LEU A 124 2.18 -12.94 -14.31
CA LEU A 124 1.49 -12.26 -15.43
C LEU A 124 0.38 -11.31 -14.92
N VAL A 125 -0.29 -11.68 -13.84
CA VAL A 125 -1.32 -10.84 -13.20
C VAL A 125 -0.67 -9.60 -12.60
N ALA A 126 0.46 -9.77 -11.90
CA ALA A 126 1.23 -8.65 -11.37
C ALA A 126 1.67 -7.68 -12.46
N VAL A 127 2.19 -8.17 -13.60
CA VAL A 127 2.55 -7.30 -14.73
C VAL A 127 1.34 -6.50 -15.25
N ARG A 128 0.16 -7.12 -15.36
CA ARG A 128 -1.06 -6.43 -15.80
C ARG A 128 -1.45 -5.33 -14.82
N LEU A 129 -1.51 -5.64 -13.53
CA LEU A 129 -1.89 -4.67 -12.49
C LEU A 129 -0.92 -3.49 -12.42
N LEU A 130 0.40 -3.74 -12.47
CA LEU A 130 1.41 -2.68 -12.50
C LEU A 130 1.24 -1.74 -13.70
N ASN A 131 0.92 -2.29 -14.88
CA ASN A 131 0.71 -1.47 -16.08
C ASN A 131 -0.64 -0.74 -16.07
N ALA A 132 -1.68 -1.33 -15.48
CA ALA A 132 -2.95 -0.64 -15.25
C ALA A 132 -2.78 0.56 -14.29
N ALA A 133 -2.04 0.36 -13.19
CA ALA A 133 -1.72 1.44 -12.24
C ALA A 133 -0.89 2.55 -12.91
N GLN A 134 0.12 2.18 -13.71
CA GLN A 134 0.94 3.15 -14.45
C GLN A 134 0.12 3.94 -15.48
N ALA A 135 -0.80 3.28 -16.21
CA ALA A 135 -1.71 3.95 -17.14
C ALA A 135 -2.62 4.94 -16.40
N LEU A 136 -3.16 4.54 -15.25
CA LEU A 136 -3.98 5.40 -14.39
C LEU A 136 -3.20 6.63 -13.89
N ARG A 137 -1.98 6.44 -13.38
CA ARG A 137 -1.07 7.52 -12.95
C ARG A 137 -0.76 8.50 -14.09
N THR A 138 -0.53 7.98 -15.28
CA THR A 138 -0.28 8.77 -16.48
C THR A 138 -1.52 9.60 -16.85
N ALA A 139 -2.71 9.01 -16.80
CA ALA A 139 -3.98 9.68 -17.13
C ALA A 139 -4.32 10.83 -16.16
N ILE A 140 -3.92 10.74 -14.88
CA ILE A 140 -4.13 11.80 -13.89
C ILE A 140 -2.98 12.82 -13.82
N GLY A 141 -1.90 12.61 -14.59
CA GLY A 141 -0.74 13.51 -14.60
C GLY A 141 0.16 13.42 -13.36
N ILE A 142 0.06 12.34 -12.59
CA ILE A 142 0.86 12.11 -11.37
C ILE A 142 1.66 10.81 -11.57
N PRO A 143 2.85 10.87 -12.21
CA PRO A 143 3.68 9.68 -12.39
C PRO A 143 4.15 9.12 -11.05
N LEU A 144 4.45 7.82 -11.01
CA LEU A 144 5.04 7.15 -9.85
C LEU A 144 6.33 7.86 -9.46
N GLN A 145 6.42 8.31 -8.21
CA GLN A 145 7.62 9.00 -7.73
C GLN A 145 8.70 7.98 -7.37
N ALA A 146 9.98 8.33 -7.56
CA ALA A 146 11.09 7.43 -7.27
C ALA A 146 11.14 6.96 -5.80
N ALA A 147 10.62 7.76 -4.86
CA ALA A 147 10.50 7.39 -3.45
C ALA A 147 9.47 6.28 -3.19
N GLU A 148 8.45 6.18 -4.03
CA GLU A 148 7.44 5.13 -3.98
C GLU A 148 7.96 3.84 -4.67
N SER A 149 9.09 3.88 -5.38
CA SER A 149 9.52 2.86 -6.36
C SER A 149 10.31 1.67 -5.79
N ALA A 150 10.86 1.73 -4.58
CA ALA A 150 11.87 0.77 -4.13
C ALA A 150 11.37 -0.69 -4.06
N ASP A 151 10.20 -0.92 -3.46
CA ASP A 151 9.57 -2.25 -3.40
C ASP A 151 9.06 -2.71 -4.78
N TYR A 152 8.71 -1.76 -5.64
CA TYR A 152 8.25 -2.02 -7.01
C TYR A 152 9.40 -2.38 -7.96
N ASP A 153 10.57 -1.76 -7.82
CA ASP A 153 11.75 -2.03 -8.63
C ASP A 153 12.28 -3.46 -8.39
N LEU A 154 12.21 -3.93 -7.14
CA LEU A 154 12.52 -5.32 -6.80
C LEU A 154 11.53 -6.29 -7.44
N THR A 155 10.23 -5.97 -7.38
CA THR A 155 9.16 -6.78 -7.99
C THR A 155 9.33 -6.86 -9.50
N VAL A 156 9.55 -5.74 -10.18
CA VAL A 156 9.77 -5.70 -11.63
C VAL A 156 11.02 -6.48 -12.04
N THR A 157 12.08 -6.42 -11.23
CA THR A 157 13.30 -7.20 -11.48
C THR A 157 13.02 -8.70 -11.39
N HIS A 158 12.36 -9.15 -10.32
CA HIS A 158 11.98 -10.54 -10.15
C HIS A 158 11.06 -11.06 -11.27
N LEU A 159 10.16 -10.22 -11.78
CA LEU A 159 9.28 -10.56 -12.90
C LEU A 159 10.06 -10.75 -14.23
N ARG A 160 11.19 -10.04 -14.43
CA ARG A 160 12.03 -10.20 -15.63
C ARG A 160 12.72 -11.56 -15.69
N ASP A 161 13.10 -12.11 -14.53
CA ASP A 161 13.77 -13.41 -14.47
C ASP A 161 12.82 -14.59 -14.72
N ARG A 162 11.52 -14.38 -14.48
CA ARG A 162 10.49 -15.43 -14.53
C ARG A 162 9.67 -15.47 -15.81
N LEU A 163 9.65 -14.38 -16.56
CA LEU A 163 8.82 -14.21 -17.75
C LEU A 163 9.65 -13.79 -18.95
N SER A 164 9.35 -14.38 -20.10
CA SER A 164 9.94 -13.95 -21.37
C SER A 164 9.55 -12.50 -21.68
N ALA A 165 10.34 -11.83 -22.53
CA ALA A 165 10.04 -10.48 -22.97
C ALA A 165 8.66 -10.37 -23.65
N ALA A 166 8.28 -11.38 -24.45
CA ALA A 166 7.00 -11.41 -25.15
C ALA A 166 5.80 -11.55 -24.18
N GLU A 167 5.92 -12.41 -23.16
CA GLU A 167 4.88 -12.57 -22.14
C GLU A 167 4.69 -11.28 -21.33
N ARG A 168 5.79 -10.65 -20.91
CA ARG A 168 5.73 -9.37 -20.20
C ARG A 168 5.11 -8.27 -21.05
N GLU A 169 5.50 -8.17 -22.32
CA GLU A 169 4.96 -7.18 -23.25
C GLU A 169 3.45 -7.37 -23.45
N ALA A 170 3.01 -8.60 -23.73
CA ALA A 170 1.59 -8.89 -23.90
C ALA A 170 0.77 -8.62 -22.62
N ALA A 171 1.29 -8.99 -21.45
CA ALA A 171 0.65 -8.69 -20.17
C ALA A 171 0.63 -7.19 -19.87
N ALA A 172 1.71 -6.47 -20.19
CA ALA A 172 1.81 -5.02 -20.00
C ALA A 172 0.80 -4.28 -20.88
N GLN A 173 0.69 -4.65 -22.16
CA GLN A 173 -0.30 -4.10 -23.09
C GLN A 173 -1.72 -4.37 -22.61
N ALA A 174 -2.00 -5.59 -22.14
CA ALA A 174 -3.32 -5.95 -21.60
C ALA A 174 -3.67 -5.13 -20.35
N GLY A 175 -2.70 -4.89 -19.46
CA GLY A 175 -2.89 -4.06 -18.27
C GLY A 175 -3.09 -2.58 -18.59
N ALA A 176 -2.26 -2.02 -19.47
CA ALA A 176 -2.33 -0.61 -19.87
C ALA A 176 -3.62 -0.27 -20.63
N ALA A 177 -4.28 -1.26 -21.24
CA ALA A 177 -5.55 -1.10 -21.91
C ALA A 177 -6.78 -1.22 -20.98
N MET A 178 -6.59 -1.54 -19.70
CA MET A 178 -7.71 -1.62 -18.74
C MET A 178 -8.22 -0.22 -18.39
N GLU A 179 -9.53 -0.05 -18.51
CA GLU A 179 -10.21 1.09 -17.89
C GLU A 179 -10.18 0.96 -16.35
N LEU A 180 -10.42 2.08 -15.65
CA LEU A 180 -10.33 2.15 -14.20
C LEU A 180 -11.15 1.05 -13.51
N GLU A 181 -12.41 0.90 -13.89
CA GLU A 181 -13.33 -0.08 -13.31
C GLU A 181 -12.90 -1.52 -13.61
N GLN A 182 -12.31 -1.75 -14.78
CA GLN A 182 -11.80 -3.07 -15.16
C GLN A 182 -10.57 -3.43 -14.34
N ALA A 183 -9.66 -2.48 -14.12
CA ALA A 183 -8.47 -2.69 -13.30
C ALA A 183 -8.84 -3.01 -11.84
N ILE A 184 -9.83 -2.31 -11.29
CA ILE A 184 -10.34 -2.55 -9.93
C ILE A 184 -10.97 -3.94 -9.83
N ALA A 185 -11.91 -4.27 -10.72
CA ALA A 185 -12.56 -5.59 -10.72
C ALA A 185 -11.53 -6.72 -10.89
N TYR A 186 -10.57 -6.52 -11.79
CA TYR A 186 -9.50 -7.49 -12.04
C TYR A 186 -8.64 -7.77 -10.80
N ALA A 187 -8.39 -6.76 -9.96
CA ALA A 187 -7.66 -6.92 -8.70
C ALA A 187 -8.48 -7.63 -7.61
N LEU A 188 -9.79 -7.34 -7.53
CA LEU A 188 -10.69 -7.89 -6.51
C LEU A 188 -11.12 -9.34 -6.77
N ASP A 189 -11.13 -9.77 -8.03
CA ASP A 189 -11.55 -11.12 -8.43
C ASP A 189 -10.42 -12.16 -8.38
N LEU A 190 -9.24 -11.79 -7.88
CA LEU A 190 -8.12 -12.72 -7.77
C LEU A 190 -8.38 -13.73 -6.65
N ALA A 191 -8.19 -15.01 -6.95
CA ALA A 191 -8.17 -16.04 -5.92
C ALA A 191 -6.84 -15.93 -5.13
N PRO A 192 -6.88 -15.78 -3.79
CA PRO A 192 -5.67 -15.82 -2.95
C PRO A 192 -5.05 -17.22 -2.90
#